data_AF-A0A9E1P9Q1-F1
#
_entry.id   AF-A0A9E1P9Q1-F1
#
_cell.length_a   1.000
_cell.length_b   1.000
_cell.length_c   1.000
_cell.angle_alpha   90.00
_cell.angle_beta   90.00
_cell.angle_gamma   90.00
#
_symmetry.space_group_name_H-M   'P 1'
#
loop_
_entity.id
_entity.type
_entity.pdbx_description
1 polymer ?
#
loop_
_entity_poly.entity_id
_entity_poly.type
_entity_poly.pdbx_seq_one_letter_code
_entity_poly.pdbx_strand_id
1 'polypeptide(L)'
;MKKQLIILNVTIILASVVAFGATDDIRPETEKVYWDTVTKTGEFAGGNLMMQTQPKSGAVNRGIAGVTTLVNNGPPSNRIDLVFVGDGYRVEDLSTYEAHVNNAMGDFFGIEPLQSYLPLFNVHRVDVISNETGVDNDPTNGINRDTAMDMGFWCSGIERLLCVDTSLAWGYANNVPSTDAILAVANSTMYGGAGYSWAEIGTFSGGNSAATDVAIHEFGHSLANLADEYFYEGDTYTGSEPSQRNASIYNASEMESNGTKWANWLGESEGPWDGTCSTYEGCMYADYGIYRPSNNSMMRALNRPFNQPSAESFIIEMYNIVEPLDDHTPAGLLDGSETVFVTPIELNHPMQIEWFLDGEQLDIDGATSLEISTLGLSAGLYNLQVHVVDPTEWVRDETARDSIMKQTVIWAVQMDEIVCVGDIDNDGSVGIADLLEVIGSWGPCDGCSTDFNGDGTVNVTDLLSLVDAWGDCP
;
A
#
# COMPACT_ATOMS: atom_id res chain seq x y z
N MET A 1 -34.05 31.78 -7.36
CA MET A 1 -33.29 32.73 -6.51
C MET A 1 -32.01 32.05 -6.09
N LYS A 2 -30.88 32.39 -6.74
CA LYS A 2 -29.55 31.86 -6.41
C LYS A 2 -28.89 32.81 -5.43
N LYS A 3 -28.43 32.33 -4.28
CA LYS A 3 -27.58 33.10 -3.35
C LYS A 3 -26.12 32.84 -3.73
N GLN A 4 -25.45 33.89 -4.22
CA GLN A 4 -24.00 33.93 -4.40
C GLN A 4 -23.34 34.04 -3.03
N LEU A 5 -22.39 33.14 -2.76
CA LEU A 5 -21.45 33.27 -1.65
C LEU A 5 -20.22 34.02 -2.18
N ILE A 6 -20.06 35.27 -1.75
CA ILE A 6 -18.89 36.10 -2.04
C ILE A 6 -17.83 35.75 -0.99
N ILE A 7 -16.75 35.09 -1.40
CA ILE A 7 -15.58 34.85 -0.55
C ILE A 7 -14.69 36.08 -0.61
N LEU A 8 -14.51 36.73 0.55
CA LEU A 8 -13.71 37.93 0.72
C LEU A 8 -12.23 37.52 0.90
N ASN A 9 -11.38 37.81 -0.09
CA ASN A 9 -9.94 37.67 0.04
C ASN A 9 -9.40 38.81 0.93
N VAL A 10 -8.96 38.47 2.14
CA VAL A 10 -8.25 39.40 3.03
C VAL A 10 -6.75 39.30 2.73
N THR A 11 -6.23 40.28 2.00
CA THR A 11 -4.78 40.49 1.84
C THR A 11 -4.26 41.17 3.10
N ILE A 12 -3.53 40.45 3.94
CA ILE A 12 -2.76 41.04 5.05
C ILE A 12 -1.37 41.36 4.53
N ILE A 13 -1.12 42.65 4.25
CA ILE A 13 0.23 43.20 4.09
C ILE A 13 0.78 43.41 5.50
N LEU A 14 1.79 42.64 5.89
CA LEU A 14 2.59 42.91 7.09
C LEU A 14 4.02 43.22 6.66
N ALA A 15 4.26 44.49 6.35
CA ALA A 15 5.59 45.06 6.34
C ALA A 15 5.96 45.49 7.77
N SER A 16 6.86 44.74 8.39
CA SER A 16 7.71 45.26 9.46
C SER A 16 8.93 44.36 9.57
N VAL A 17 10.01 44.76 8.89
CA VAL A 17 11.36 44.30 9.20
C VAL A 17 11.72 44.93 10.55
N VAL A 18 11.64 44.13 11.61
CA VAL A 18 12.36 44.43 12.85
C VAL A 18 13.50 43.44 12.91
N ALA A 19 14.70 43.91 12.54
CA ALA A 19 15.94 43.24 12.89
C ALA A 19 16.08 43.31 14.41
N PHE A 20 15.54 42.31 15.11
CA PHE A 20 15.99 42.02 16.46
C PHE A 20 17.38 41.41 16.33
N GLY A 21 18.40 42.16 16.74
CA GLY A 21 19.69 41.56 17.03
C GLY A 21 19.45 40.44 18.04
N ALA A 22 19.85 39.22 17.67
CA ALA A 22 19.92 38.10 18.59
C ALA A 22 20.86 38.50 19.72
N THR A 23 20.31 38.90 20.86
CA THR A 23 21.05 38.83 22.11
C THR A 23 21.15 37.35 22.41
N ASP A 24 22.35 36.79 22.34
CA ASP A 24 22.62 35.42 22.78
C ASP A 24 21.93 35.20 24.13
N ASP A 25 20.96 34.28 24.12
CA ASP A 25 20.19 33.84 25.27
C ASP A 25 21.14 33.04 26.17
N ILE A 26 21.87 33.72 27.05
CA ILE A 26 22.86 33.10 27.94
C ILE A 26 22.10 32.24 28.95
N ARG A 27 21.92 30.95 28.63
CA ARG A 27 21.49 29.94 29.59
C ARG A 27 22.49 29.90 30.76
N PRO A 28 22.02 29.77 32.01
CA PRO A 28 22.91 29.68 33.16
C PRO A 28 23.73 28.39 33.07
N GLU A 29 25.04 28.44 33.36
CA GLU A 29 25.98 27.30 33.23
C GLU A 29 25.47 25.99 33.83
N THR A 30 24.61 26.06 34.85
CA THR A 30 23.92 24.90 35.42
C THR A 30 22.43 25.15 35.65
N GLU A 31 21.63 24.12 35.41
CA GLU A 31 20.19 24.09 35.69
C GLU A 31 19.88 23.10 36.81
N LYS A 32 18.95 23.48 37.71
CA LYS A 32 18.54 22.65 38.83
C LYS A 32 17.44 21.68 38.36
N VAL A 33 17.81 20.42 38.13
CA VAL A 33 16.90 19.37 37.68
C VAL A 33 16.40 18.57 38.88
N TYR A 34 15.09 18.34 38.92
CA TYR A 34 14.43 17.56 39.97
C TYR A 34 14.19 16.14 39.46
N TRP A 35 14.37 15.16 40.33
CA TRP A 35 14.09 13.76 40.02
C TRP A 35 13.35 13.11 41.19
N ASP A 36 12.55 12.11 40.87
CA ASP A 36 11.83 11.28 41.83
C ASP A 36 11.91 9.79 41.45
N THR A 37 11.66 8.95 42.43
CA THR A 37 11.59 7.50 42.34
C THR A 37 10.60 6.97 43.37
N VAL A 38 10.13 5.74 43.20
CA VAL A 38 9.24 5.08 44.16
C VAL A 38 10.05 4.10 44.99
N THR A 39 10.04 4.27 46.31
CA THR A 39 10.73 3.38 47.25
C THR A 39 10.06 2.02 47.32
N LYS A 40 10.76 1.02 47.88
CA LYS A 40 10.21 -0.34 48.07
C LYS A 40 8.96 -0.39 48.95
N THR A 41 8.65 0.66 49.71
CA THR A 41 7.45 0.81 50.53
C THR A 41 6.33 1.59 49.84
N GLY A 42 6.52 1.99 48.57
CA GLY A 42 5.50 2.69 47.77
C GLY A 42 5.48 4.21 47.98
N GLU A 43 6.44 4.78 48.72
CA GLU A 43 6.55 6.23 48.93
C GLU A 43 7.45 6.87 47.88
N PHE A 44 7.11 8.08 47.43
CA PHE A 44 8.00 8.87 46.57
C PHE A 44 9.23 9.32 47.36
N ALA A 45 10.41 9.07 46.79
CA ALA A 45 11.67 9.65 47.20
C ALA A 45 12.24 10.43 46.03
N GLY A 46 12.83 11.59 46.28
CA GLY A 46 13.37 12.40 45.21
C GLY A 46 14.38 13.42 45.71
N GLY A 47 14.90 14.19 44.78
CA GLY A 47 15.91 15.21 45.06
C GLY A 47 16.03 16.20 43.92
N ASN A 48 17.09 17.00 43.99
CA ASN A 48 17.51 17.84 42.89
C ASN A 48 19.01 17.74 42.72
N LEU A 49 19.48 17.96 41.49
CA LEU A 49 20.88 18.06 41.16
C LEU A 49 21.10 19.20 40.17
N MET A 50 22.26 19.84 40.23
CA MET A 50 22.65 20.86 39.27
C MET A 50 23.27 20.16 38.06
N MET A 51 22.60 20.22 36.90
CA MET A 51 23.11 19.71 35.63
C MET A 51 23.77 20.85 34.85
N GLN A 52 24.92 20.60 34.24
CA GLN A 52 25.55 21.56 33.33
C GLN A 52 24.64 21.78 32.11
N THR A 53 24.34 23.04 31.79
CA THR A 53 23.61 23.38 30.55
C THR A 53 24.60 23.59 29.41
N GLN A 54 24.23 23.18 28.21
CA GLN A 54 25.01 23.46 27.01
C GLN A 54 24.58 24.82 26.40
N PRO A 55 25.52 25.64 25.88
CA PRO A 55 25.21 26.86 25.15
C PRO A 55 24.30 26.60 23.94
N LYS A 56 23.45 27.58 23.58
CA LYS A 56 22.64 27.53 22.34
C LYS A 56 23.48 27.71 21.06
N SER A 57 24.72 28.18 21.17
CA SER A 57 25.69 28.16 20.09
C SER A 57 26.13 26.72 19.84
N GLY A 58 25.52 26.07 18.85
CA GLY A 58 25.60 24.62 18.67
C GLY A 58 24.31 23.88 19.06
N ALA A 59 23.20 24.60 19.28
CA ALA A 59 21.88 23.98 19.17
C ALA A 59 21.77 23.42 17.75
N VAL A 60 21.89 22.10 17.66
CA VAL A 60 21.69 21.31 16.47
C VAL A 60 20.32 21.72 15.90
N ASN A 61 20.29 22.43 14.77
CA ASN A 61 19.04 22.72 14.06
C ASN A 61 18.59 21.47 13.28
N ARG A 62 18.90 20.26 13.75
CA ARG A 62 18.37 19.02 13.20
C ARG A 62 16.95 18.89 13.70
N GLY A 63 16.04 18.66 12.77
CA GLY A 63 14.61 18.61 13.03
C GLY A 63 13.84 18.65 11.72
N ILE A 64 12.51 18.69 11.84
CA ILE A 64 11.61 18.72 10.69
C ILE A 64 11.01 20.12 10.60
N ALA A 65 11.20 20.77 9.46
CA ALA A 65 10.59 22.06 9.14
C ALA A 65 9.10 21.89 8.80
N GLY A 66 8.75 20.76 8.19
CA GLY A 66 7.38 20.45 7.77
C GLY A 66 7.25 19.04 7.20
N VAL A 67 6.01 18.58 7.14
CA VAL A 67 5.62 17.34 6.47
C VAL A 67 4.52 17.69 5.49
N THR A 68 4.66 17.23 4.25
CA THR A 68 3.69 17.49 3.18
C THR A 68 3.30 16.17 2.51
N THR A 69 2.01 15.89 2.45
CA THR A 69 1.48 14.82 1.59
C THR A 69 1.31 15.36 0.18
N LEU A 70 2.03 14.76 -0.77
CA LEU A 70 2.05 15.15 -2.17
C LEU A 70 1.00 14.36 -2.98
N VAL A 71 0.79 13.09 -2.64
CA VAL A 71 -0.23 12.22 -3.21
C VAL A 71 -0.95 11.50 -2.08
N ASN A 72 -2.28 11.46 -2.14
CA ASN A 72 -3.12 10.71 -1.21
C ASN A 72 -4.21 9.99 -2.01
N ASN A 73 -4.02 8.69 -2.22
CA ASN A 73 -4.93 7.86 -3.01
C ASN A 73 -5.81 6.95 -2.16
N GLY A 74 -5.67 6.98 -0.84
CA GLY A 74 -6.43 6.10 0.05
C GLY A 74 -5.87 6.03 1.46
N PRO A 75 -6.50 5.21 2.32
CA PRO A 75 -6.00 4.97 3.68
C PRO A 75 -4.61 4.31 3.63
N PRO A 76 -3.69 4.66 4.54
CA PRO A 76 -2.35 4.07 4.60
C PRO A 76 -2.36 2.56 4.95
N SER A 77 -3.50 2.02 5.38
CA SER A 77 -3.66 0.58 5.60
C SER A 77 -3.75 -0.22 4.29
N ASN A 78 -3.97 0.44 3.16
CA ASN A 78 -4.11 -0.21 1.85
C ASN A 78 -3.43 0.58 0.73
N ARG A 79 -2.37 1.31 1.04
CA ARG A 79 -1.54 2.05 0.08
C ARG A 79 -0.08 1.88 0.47
N ILE A 80 0.81 2.01 -0.50
CA ILE A 80 2.25 2.06 -0.27
C ILE A 80 2.60 3.50 0.08
N ASP A 81 3.00 3.76 1.32
CA ASP A 81 3.41 5.08 1.77
C ASP A 81 4.91 5.31 1.47
N LEU A 82 5.18 5.95 0.33
CA LEU A 82 6.51 6.36 -0.11
C LEU A 82 6.90 7.73 0.49
N VAL A 83 8.02 7.77 1.19
CA VAL A 83 8.47 8.97 1.91
C VAL A 83 9.80 9.49 1.39
N PHE A 84 9.80 10.74 0.93
CA PHE A 84 11.04 11.47 0.65
C PHE A 84 11.56 12.14 1.91
N VAL A 85 12.85 11.96 2.19
CA VAL A 85 13.60 12.66 3.26
C VAL A 85 14.84 13.31 2.66
N GLY A 86 15.18 14.54 3.05
CA GLY A 86 16.33 15.28 2.50
C GLY A 86 17.52 15.35 3.45
N ASP A 87 18.75 15.15 2.95
CA ASP A 87 19.97 15.40 3.73
C ASP A 87 20.88 16.45 3.09
N GLY A 88 21.56 17.22 3.92
CA GLY A 88 22.42 18.32 3.47
C GLY A 88 21.66 19.55 2.97
N TYR A 89 20.37 19.68 3.27
CA TYR A 89 19.58 20.89 3.02
C TYR A 89 19.45 21.71 4.29
N ARG A 90 19.95 22.95 4.27
CA ARG A 90 19.71 23.90 5.37
C ARG A 90 18.31 24.50 5.22
N VAL A 91 17.86 25.26 6.20
CA VAL A 91 16.54 25.93 6.17
C VAL A 91 16.36 26.77 4.90
N GLU A 92 17.42 27.46 4.47
CA GLU A 92 17.44 28.24 3.22
C GLU A 92 17.43 27.39 1.93
N ASP A 93 17.75 26.10 2.01
CA ASP A 93 17.82 25.19 0.87
C ASP A 93 16.53 24.38 0.68
N LEU A 94 15.53 24.51 1.57
CA LEU A 94 14.31 23.69 1.53
C LEU A 94 13.47 23.88 0.26
N SER A 95 13.52 25.06 -0.38
CA SER A 95 12.89 25.25 -1.70
C SER A 95 13.60 24.46 -2.81
N THR A 96 14.91 24.24 -2.67
CA THR A 96 15.69 23.40 -3.58
C THR A 96 15.37 21.93 -3.34
N TYR A 97 15.27 21.50 -2.08
CA TYR A 97 14.81 20.15 -1.73
C TYR A 97 13.42 19.85 -2.31
N GLU A 98 12.47 20.77 -2.13
CA GLU A 98 11.14 20.67 -2.72
C GLU A 98 11.20 20.50 -4.25
N ALA A 99 12.04 21.27 -4.94
CA ALA A 99 12.21 21.14 -6.38
C ALA A 99 12.79 19.77 -6.78
N HIS A 100 13.78 19.26 -6.04
CA HIS A 100 14.35 17.93 -6.29
C HIS A 100 13.30 16.83 -6.12
N VAL A 101 12.48 16.89 -5.07
CA VAL A 101 11.40 15.92 -4.83
C VAL A 101 10.34 16.00 -5.93
N ASN A 102 9.91 17.20 -6.31
CA ASN A 102 8.91 17.37 -7.37
C ASN A 102 9.40 16.85 -8.73
N ASN A 103 10.68 17.06 -9.06
CA ASN A 103 11.28 16.51 -10.27
C ASN A 103 11.31 14.97 -10.22
N ALA A 104 11.76 14.41 -9.08
CA ALA A 104 11.79 12.96 -8.89
C ALA A 104 10.39 12.35 -9.03
N MET A 105 9.36 12.91 -8.39
CA MET A 105 7.99 12.41 -8.53
C MET A 105 7.49 12.42 -9.97
N GLY A 106 7.75 13.50 -10.71
CA GLY A 106 7.27 13.66 -12.09
C GLY A 106 7.80 12.57 -13.01
N ASP A 107 9.08 12.23 -12.89
CA ASP A 107 9.72 11.18 -13.69
C ASP A 107 9.39 9.78 -13.17
N PHE A 108 9.36 9.61 -11.84
CA PHE A 108 9.12 8.32 -11.18
C PHE A 108 7.72 7.76 -11.46
N PHE A 109 6.69 8.61 -11.47
CA PHE A 109 5.34 8.22 -11.88
C PHE A 109 5.05 8.54 -13.35
N GLY A 110 6.10 8.83 -14.13
CA GLY A 110 6.06 8.98 -15.58
C GLY A 110 6.57 7.75 -16.35
N ILE A 111 6.96 6.67 -15.65
CA ILE A 111 7.47 5.43 -16.21
C ILE A 111 6.61 4.24 -15.76
N GLU A 112 6.43 3.25 -16.65
CA GLU A 112 5.69 2.03 -16.33
C GLU A 112 6.57 1.02 -15.55
N PRO A 113 5.99 0.22 -14.63
CA PRO A 113 4.56 0.16 -14.26
C PRO A 113 4.11 1.21 -13.24
N LEU A 114 5.04 1.99 -12.66
CA LEU A 114 4.74 2.93 -11.57
C LEU A 114 3.69 3.97 -11.96
N GLN A 115 3.65 4.38 -13.23
CA GLN A 115 2.64 5.28 -13.76
C GLN A 115 1.22 4.69 -13.66
N SER A 116 1.00 3.48 -14.17
CA SER A 116 -0.31 2.81 -14.15
C SER A 116 -0.77 2.45 -12.74
N TYR A 117 0.20 2.15 -11.87
CA TYR A 117 -0.03 1.74 -10.48
C TYR A 117 0.12 2.88 -9.47
N LEU A 118 0.25 4.13 -9.91
CA LEU A 118 0.25 5.31 -9.02
C LEU A 118 -0.92 5.31 -8.00
N PRO A 119 -2.15 4.87 -8.34
CA PRO A 119 -3.24 4.79 -7.37
C PRO A 119 -2.93 3.94 -6.12
N LEU A 120 -1.96 3.02 -6.19
CA LEU A 120 -1.52 2.22 -5.04
C LEU A 120 -0.66 2.99 -4.05
N PHE A 121 -0.19 4.20 -4.38
CA PHE A 121 0.75 4.95 -3.55
C PHE A 121 0.10 6.11 -2.81
N ASN A 122 0.55 6.33 -1.58
CA ASN A 122 0.57 7.63 -0.94
C ASN A 122 2.02 8.16 -0.99
N VAL A 123 2.20 9.45 -1.19
CA VAL A 123 3.54 10.04 -1.31
C VAL A 123 3.68 11.21 -0.36
N HIS A 124 4.73 11.20 0.44
CA HIS A 124 5.01 12.21 1.43
C HIS A 124 6.41 12.79 1.27
N ARG A 125 6.57 14.04 1.69
CA ARG A 125 7.85 14.74 1.81
C ARG A 125 8.04 15.22 3.24
N VAL A 126 9.18 14.88 3.83
CA VAL A 126 9.60 15.38 5.15
C VAL A 126 10.76 16.35 4.95
N ASP A 127 10.52 17.61 5.27
CA ASP A 127 11.49 18.70 5.14
C ASP A 127 12.48 18.66 6.32
N VAL A 128 13.46 17.76 6.24
CA VAL A 128 14.51 17.57 7.25
C VAL A 128 15.56 18.68 7.13
N ILE A 129 15.89 19.32 8.25
CA ILE A 129 16.89 20.39 8.32
C ILE A 129 18.26 19.81 8.69
N SER A 130 19.25 20.06 7.84
CA SER A 130 20.67 19.82 8.13
C SER A 130 21.39 21.09 8.60
N ASN A 131 22.49 20.94 9.35
CA ASN A 131 23.28 22.09 9.80
C ASN A 131 24.15 22.65 8.66
N GLU A 132 24.68 21.78 7.80
CA GLU A 132 25.52 22.16 6.66
C GLU A 132 24.87 21.81 5.31
N THR A 133 25.26 22.55 4.27
CA THR A 133 24.83 22.31 2.88
C THR A 133 25.75 21.29 2.22
N GLY A 134 25.16 20.28 1.57
CA GLY A 134 25.88 19.15 0.97
C GLY A 134 26.00 17.96 1.91
N VAL A 135 26.59 16.86 1.42
CA VAL A 135 26.78 15.59 2.16
C VAL A 135 28.26 15.22 2.28
N ASP A 136 28.63 14.21 3.06
CA ASP A 136 30.03 13.81 3.19
C ASP A 136 30.67 13.40 1.85
N ASN A 137 31.96 13.66 1.74
CA ASN A 137 32.81 13.35 0.60
C ASN A 137 32.43 14.05 -0.73
N ASP A 138 31.63 15.11 -0.71
CA ASP A 138 31.28 15.90 -1.90
C ASP A 138 32.07 17.22 -2.00
N PRO A 139 32.77 17.54 -3.12
CA PRO A 139 32.87 16.76 -4.36
C PRO A 139 34.04 15.77 -4.37
N THR A 140 34.80 15.69 -3.27
CA THR A 140 35.98 14.84 -3.16
C THR A 140 36.01 14.16 -1.80
N ASN A 141 36.51 12.93 -1.79
CA ASN A 141 36.75 12.16 -0.57
C ASN A 141 37.58 12.92 0.48
N GLY A 142 37.17 12.84 1.75
CA GLY A 142 37.83 13.45 2.90
C GLY A 142 37.21 14.78 3.38
N ILE A 143 36.06 15.17 2.83
CA ILE A 143 35.27 16.31 3.28
C ILE A 143 34.16 15.79 4.19
N ASN A 144 34.07 16.28 5.42
CA ASN A 144 32.99 15.93 6.34
C ASN A 144 32.07 17.15 6.53
N ARG A 145 30.77 16.89 6.63
CA ARG A 145 29.69 17.84 6.84
C ARG A 145 28.77 17.33 7.94
N ASP A 146 28.32 18.24 8.80
CA ASP A 146 27.32 17.99 9.83
C ASP A 146 25.91 18.02 9.21
N THR A 147 25.43 16.85 8.76
CA THR A 147 24.12 16.69 8.14
C THR A 147 23.16 15.89 9.02
N ALA A 148 21.87 15.91 8.70
CA ALA A 148 20.84 15.34 9.58
C ALA A 148 20.85 13.81 9.61
N MET A 149 21.20 13.16 8.49
CA MET A 149 21.14 11.72 8.27
C MET A 149 22.50 11.09 7.93
N ASP A 150 23.59 11.86 8.07
CA ASP A 150 24.97 11.43 7.82
C ASP A 150 25.15 10.75 6.44
N MET A 151 24.53 11.32 5.39
CA MET A 151 24.74 10.85 4.03
C MET A 151 26.17 11.12 3.55
N GLY A 152 26.70 10.25 2.71
CA GLY A 152 28.05 10.42 2.18
C GLY A 152 28.40 9.48 1.02
N PHE A 153 29.25 9.98 0.12
CA PHE A 153 29.83 9.21 -0.98
C PHE A 153 31.04 8.37 -0.53
N TRP A 154 31.62 7.58 -1.45
CA TRP A 154 32.77 6.70 -1.19
C TRP A 154 32.53 5.57 -0.18
N CYS A 155 31.27 5.17 0.02
CA CYS A 155 30.98 3.98 0.79
C CYS A 155 31.72 2.76 0.24
N SER A 156 32.33 1.98 1.13
CA SER A 156 33.15 0.82 0.75
C SER A 156 34.25 1.13 -0.28
N GLY A 157 34.68 2.39 -0.39
CA GLY A 157 35.68 2.85 -1.36
C GLY A 157 35.15 3.08 -2.78
N ILE A 158 33.85 2.98 -3.00
CA ILE A 158 33.21 3.18 -4.32
C ILE A 158 32.72 4.63 -4.42
N GLU A 159 33.34 5.43 -5.28
CA GLU A 159 33.08 6.88 -5.41
C GLU A 159 31.59 7.24 -5.52
N ARG A 160 30.85 6.58 -6.41
CA ARG A 160 29.43 6.85 -6.65
C ARG A 160 28.49 6.28 -5.58
N LEU A 161 28.97 5.49 -4.62
CA LEU A 161 28.11 4.82 -3.66
C LEU A 161 27.74 5.81 -2.55
N LEU A 162 26.51 6.32 -2.62
CA LEU A 162 25.95 7.32 -1.71
C LEU A 162 25.17 6.61 -0.61
N CYS A 163 25.74 6.52 0.59
CA CYS A 163 25.04 5.91 1.72
C CYS A 163 24.26 6.91 2.54
N VAL A 164 23.42 6.37 3.41
CA VAL A 164 22.71 7.07 4.49
C VAL A 164 22.77 6.25 5.77
N ASP A 165 22.70 6.90 6.94
CA ASP A 165 22.36 6.18 8.17
C ASP A 165 20.87 5.79 8.13
N THR A 166 20.62 4.49 8.00
CA THR A 166 19.25 3.98 7.82
C THR A 166 18.36 4.23 9.04
N SER A 167 18.92 4.25 10.25
CA SER A 167 18.14 4.50 11.47
C SER A 167 17.70 5.96 11.57
N LEU A 168 18.57 6.89 11.17
CA LEU A 168 18.22 8.30 11.10
C LEU A 168 17.18 8.55 10.00
N ALA A 169 17.35 7.97 8.82
CA ALA A 169 16.40 8.09 7.72
C ALA A 169 14.98 7.63 8.12
N TRP A 170 14.86 6.44 8.71
CA TRP A 170 13.59 5.95 9.26
C TRP A 170 13.04 6.83 10.39
N GLY A 171 13.92 7.33 11.26
CA GLY A 171 13.54 8.24 12.35
C GLY A 171 12.87 9.52 11.86
N TYR A 172 13.31 10.07 10.73
CA TYR A 172 12.65 11.21 10.10
C TYR A 172 11.44 10.83 9.27
N ALA A 173 11.52 9.75 8.48
CA ALA A 173 10.43 9.32 7.62
C ALA A 173 9.15 9.03 8.40
N ASN A 174 9.24 8.39 9.57
CA ASN A 174 8.11 8.03 10.44
C ASN A 174 7.34 9.21 11.09
N ASN A 175 7.54 10.45 10.61
CA ASN A 175 6.75 11.61 11.00
C ASN A 175 5.55 11.84 10.06
N VAL A 176 5.26 10.90 9.16
CA VAL A 176 4.06 10.83 8.32
C VAL A 176 3.08 9.77 8.87
N PRO A 177 1.85 9.64 8.33
CA PRO A 177 0.88 8.66 8.83
C PRO A 177 1.33 7.19 8.80
N SER A 178 2.09 6.79 7.78
CA SER A 178 2.69 5.47 7.62
C SER A 178 3.92 5.56 6.70
N THR A 179 4.79 4.55 6.70
CA THR A 179 5.99 4.52 5.86
C THR A 179 6.32 3.09 5.50
N ASP A 180 6.29 2.79 4.20
CA ASP A 180 6.67 1.47 3.67
C ASP A 180 7.99 1.52 2.90
N ALA A 181 8.32 2.68 2.30
CA ALA A 181 9.58 2.86 1.58
C ALA A 181 10.08 4.31 1.66
N ILE A 182 11.40 4.48 1.59
CA ILE A 182 12.07 5.76 1.73
C ILE A 182 12.93 6.06 0.51
N LEU A 183 12.83 7.29 0.00
CA LEU A 183 13.80 7.85 -0.94
C LEU A 183 14.54 9.02 -0.29
N ALA A 184 15.79 8.77 0.11
CA ALA A 184 16.66 9.77 0.74
C ALA A 184 17.39 10.59 -0.33
N VAL A 185 17.16 11.90 -0.31
CA VAL A 185 17.69 12.84 -1.30
C VAL A 185 18.90 13.56 -0.72
N ALA A 186 20.08 13.38 -1.29
CA ALA A 186 21.25 14.18 -0.94
C ALA A 186 21.21 15.53 -1.65
N ASN A 187 21.55 16.62 -0.96
CA ASN A 187 21.82 17.92 -1.57
C ASN A 187 23.16 17.92 -2.30
N SER A 188 23.26 17.23 -3.43
CA SER A 188 24.49 17.09 -4.19
C SER A 188 24.23 17.12 -5.69
N THR A 189 25.22 17.60 -6.44
CA THR A 189 25.27 17.47 -7.91
C THR A 189 26.12 16.29 -8.37
N MET A 190 26.82 15.59 -7.47
CA MET A 190 27.61 14.41 -7.81
C MET A 190 26.71 13.28 -8.31
N TYR A 191 27.27 12.39 -9.13
CA TYR A 191 26.56 11.20 -9.57
C TYR A 191 26.67 10.10 -8.50
N GLY A 192 25.54 9.62 -7.99
CA GLY A 192 25.51 8.48 -7.09
C GLY A 192 24.17 8.26 -6.40
N GLY A 193 24.04 7.03 -5.92
CA GLY A 193 22.87 6.47 -5.25
C GLY A 193 23.23 5.12 -4.62
N ALA A 194 22.28 4.56 -3.89
CA ALA A 194 22.35 3.22 -3.32
C ALA A 194 20.94 2.72 -2.93
N GLY A 195 20.66 1.45 -3.22
CA GLY A 195 19.46 0.74 -2.79
C GLY A 195 19.74 -0.20 -1.61
N TYR A 196 18.88 -0.14 -0.61
CA TYR A 196 18.93 -0.95 0.61
C TYR A 196 17.66 -1.81 0.70
N SER A 197 17.66 -2.97 0.06
CA SER A 197 16.49 -3.88 0.07
C SER A 197 16.03 -4.30 1.47
N TRP A 198 16.95 -4.39 2.44
CA TRP A 198 16.62 -4.79 3.83
C TRP A 198 16.05 -3.68 4.70
N ALA A 199 16.13 -2.43 4.24
CA ALA A 199 15.65 -1.27 4.98
C ALA A 199 14.65 -0.44 4.17
N GLU A 200 14.28 -0.94 2.98
CA GLU A 200 13.35 -0.28 2.07
C GLU A 200 13.75 1.16 1.74
N ILE A 201 15.06 1.43 1.63
CA ILE A 201 15.60 2.78 1.33
C ILE A 201 16.31 2.81 -0.02
N GLY A 202 16.02 3.80 -0.85
CA GLY A 202 16.87 4.23 -1.96
C GLY A 202 17.49 5.60 -1.67
N THR A 203 18.70 5.85 -2.14
CA THR A 203 19.36 7.16 -2.05
C THR A 203 19.66 7.71 -3.43
N PHE A 204 19.60 9.04 -3.61
CA PHE A 204 20.04 9.67 -4.84
C PHE A 204 20.46 11.12 -4.62
N SER A 205 21.24 11.65 -5.55
CA SER A 205 21.73 13.03 -5.53
C SER A 205 20.76 13.97 -6.23
N GLY A 206 19.96 14.74 -5.48
CA GLY A 206 18.84 15.50 -6.03
C GLY A 206 19.19 16.57 -7.08
N GLY A 207 20.42 17.13 -7.00
CA GLY A 207 20.90 18.13 -7.93
C GLY A 207 21.64 17.56 -9.15
N ASN A 208 21.75 16.23 -9.29
CA ASN A 208 22.39 15.60 -10.44
C ASN A 208 21.43 15.51 -11.64
N SER A 209 21.95 15.59 -12.86
CA SER A 209 21.12 15.47 -14.07
C SER A 209 20.49 14.09 -14.28
N ALA A 210 21.04 13.04 -13.64
CA ALA A 210 20.52 11.68 -13.67
C ALA A 210 19.80 11.30 -12.36
N ALA A 211 19.50 12.28 -11.49
CA ALA A 211 18.94 12.07 -10.17
C ALA A 211 17.69 11.17 -10.18
N THR A 212 16.78 11.43 -11.11
CA THR A 212 15.48 10.78 -11.17
C THR A 212 15.58 9.34 -11.66
N ASP A 213 16.39 9.09 -12.70
CA ASP A 213 16.70 7.73 -13.15
C ASP A 213 17.40 6.90 -12.04
N VAL A 214 18.33 7.52 -11.30
CA VAL A 214 18.98 6.85 -10.15
C VAL A 214 17.93 6.54 -9.07
N ALA A 215 17.06 7.49 -8.73
CA ALA A 215 16.00 7.25 -7.75
C ALA A 215 15.11 6.06 -8.15
N ILE A 216 14.70 5.97 -9.42
CA ILE A 216 13.89 4.87 -9.96
C ILE A 216 14.66 3.54 -9.91
N HIS A 217 15.94 3.56 -10.29
CA HIS A 217 16.83 2.38 -10.24
C HIS A 217 16.98 1.85 -8.81
N GLU A 218 17.35 2.72 -7.86
CA GLU A 218 17.53 2.30 -6.46
C GLU A 218 16.21 1.84 -5.82
N PHE A 219 15.09 2.43 -6.25
CA PHE A 219 13.77 1.97 -5.82
C PHE A 219 13.41 0.57 -6.34
N GLY A 220 13.93 0.20 -7.52
CA GLY A 220 13.85 -1.17 -8.03
C GLY A 220 14.49 -2.21 -7.10
N HIS A 221 15.58 -1.83 -6.41
CA HIS A 221 16.18 -2.69 -5.38
C HIS A 221 15.36 -2.71 -4.09
N SER A 222 14.82 -1.56 -3.67
CA SER A 222 14.16 -1.44 -2.36
C SER A 222 12.75 -2.01 -2.33
N LEU A 223 11.94 -1.80 -3.37
CA LEU A 223 10.56 -2.28 -3.44
C LEU A 223 10.42 -3.55 -4.28
N ALA A 224 10.95 -3.54 -5.51
CA ALA A 224 10.68 -4.60 -6.49
C ALA A 224 11.64 -5.79 -6.41
N ASN A 225 12.57 -5.80 -5.45
CA ASN A 225 13.55 -6.86 -5.23
C ASN A 225 14.31 -7.22 -6.52
N LEU A 226 14.76 -6.21 -7.25
CA LEU A 226 15.51 -6.38 -8.50
C LEU A 226 17.02 -6.49 -8.23
N ALA A 227 17.71 -7.24 -9.07
CA ALA A 227 19.15 -7.28 -9.14
C ALA A 227 19.68 -6.25 -10.13
N ASP A 228 20.93 -5.85 -9.94
CA ASP A 228 21.67 -5.09 -10.95
C ASP A 228 21.94 -5.96 -12.19
N GLU A 229 21.65 -5.42 -13.37
CA GLU A 229 21.79 -6.10 -14.66
C GLU A 229 23.08 -5.72 -15.41
N TYR A 230 23.87 -4.79 -14.87
CA TYR A 230 25.20 -4.50 -15.40
C TYR A 230 26.25 -5.48 -14.85
N PHE A 231 27.35 -5.58 -15.59
CA PHE A 231 28.46 -6.50 -15.30
C PHE A 231 29.81 -5.83 -15.56
N TYR A 232 30.87 -6.42 -15.02
CA TYR A 232 32.25 -6.03 -15.30
C TYR A 232 32.95 -7.15 -16.05
N GLU A 233 33.76 -6.78 -17.06
CA GLU A 233 34.40 -7.75 -17.96
C GLU A 233 35.29 -8.74 -17.18
N GLY A 234 35.14 -10.03 -17.52
CA GLY A 234 36.05 -11.09 -17.06
C GLY A 234 35.63 -11.88 -15.82
N ASP A 235 34.67 -11.42 -15.04
CA ASP A 235 34.18 -12.15 -13.86
C ASP A 235 33.14 -13.22 -14.25
N THR A 236 33.12 -14.35 -13.51
CA THR A 236 32.14 -15.43 -13.70
C THR A 236 31.35 -15.64 -12.42
N TYR A 237 30.03 -15.60 -12.51
CA TYR A 237 29.16 -15.91 -11.38
C TYR A 237 29.20 -17.42 -11.08
N THR A 238 29.49 -17.77 -9.83
CA THR A 238 29.52 -19.18 -9.36
C THR A 238 28.58 -19.42 -8.17
N GLY A 239 27.66 -18.48 -7.92
CA GLY A 239 26.69 -18.57 -6.84
C GLY A 239 25.53 -19.50 -7.17
N SER A 240 24.60 -19.64 -6.22
CA SER A 240 23.32 -20.30 -6.44
C SER A 240 22.39 -19.44 -7.30
N GLU A 241 21.27 -20.01 -7.74
CA GLU A 241 20.21 -19.26 -8.41
C GLU A 241 19.80 -18.04 -7.56
N PRO A 242 19.89 -16.80 -8.08
CA PRO A 242 19.47 -15.60 -7.36
C PRO A 242 17.99 -15.65 -6.99
N SER A 243 17.56 -14.95 -5.95
CA SER A 243 16.13 -14.79 -5.65
C SER A 243 15.45 -13.79 -6.57
N GLN A 244 16.18 -12.75 -6.99
CA GLN A 244 15.66 -11.63 -7.79
C GLN A 244 15.09 -12.11 -9.12
N ARG A 245 13.91 -11.57 -9.51
CA ARG A 245 13.16 -12.04 -10.67
C ARG A 245 13.88 -11.77 -12.00
N ASN A 246 14.71 -10.73 -12.07
CA ASN A 246 15.43 -10.30 -13.26
C ASN A 246 16.87 -10.86 -13.40
N ALA A 247 17.25 -11.87 -12.59
CA ALA A 247 18.55 -12.54 -12.71
C ALA A 247 18.41 -14.06 -12.57
N SER A 248 19.18 -14.81 -13.37
CA SER A 248 19.17 -16.28 -13.36
C SER A 248 20.47 -16.88 -13.86
N ILE A 249 20.88 -18.04 -13.32
CA ILE A 249 21.97 -18.86 -13.85
C ILE A 249 21.52 -19.76 -15.01
N TYR A 250 20.21 -19.84 -15.28
CA TYR A 250 19.65 -20.66 -16.34
C TYR A 250 19.63 -19.93 -17.67
N ASN A 251 20.06 -20.62 -18.73
CA ASN A 251 19.86 -20.15 -20.10
C ASN A 251 18.41 -20.37 -20.56
N ALA A 252 18.03 -19.81 -21.71
CA ALA A 252 16.66 -19.86 -22.23
C ALA A 252 16.09 -21.29 -22.33
N SER A 253 16.89 -22.27 -22.76
CA SER A 253 16.40 -23.66 -22.91
C SER A 253 16.16 -24.34 -21.57
N GLU A 254 17.02 -24.10 -20.58
CA GLU A 254 16.85 -24.60 -19.21
C GLU A 254 15.64 -23.96 -18.54
N MET A 255 15.50 -22.64 -18.71
CA MET A 255 14.41 -21.85 -18.15
C MET A 255 13.05 -22.30 -18.71
N GLU A 256 12.95 -22.48 -20.04
CA GLU A 256 11.76 -23.00 -20.72
C GLU A 256 11.44 -24.44 -20.28
N SER A 257 12.45 -25.31 -20.17
CA SER A 257 12.24 -26.71 -19.75
C SER A 257 11.77 -26.84 -18.30
N ASN A 258 12.25 -25.96 -17.43
CA ASN A 258 11.95 -26.00 -15.99
C ASN A 258 10.71 -25.17 -15.61
N GLY A 259 10.27 -24.25 -16.48
CA GLY A 259 9.18 -23.31 -16.16
C GLY A 259 9.54 -22.37 -15.01
N THR A 260 10.77 -21.84 -14.99
CA THR A 260 11.29 -21.01 -13.88
C THR A 260 11.55 -19.57 -14.34
N LYS A 261 11.68 -18.64 -13.38
CA LYS A 261 12.05 -17.24 -13.65
C LYS A 261 11.15 -16.59 -14.69
N TRP A 262 11.70 -16.14 -15.81
CA TRP A 262 10.95 -15.46 -16.87
C TRP A 262 10.68 -16.37 -18.08
N ALA A 263 10.58 -17.68 -17.88
CA ALA A 263 10.22 -18.65 -18.93
C ALA A 263 8.99 -18.19 -19.73
N ASN A 264 7.95 -17.72 -19.05
CA ASN A 264 6.70 -17.25 -19.66
C ASN A 264 6.84 -15.95 -20.45
N TRP A 265 7.99 -15.27 -20.35
CA TRP A 265 8.31 -14.03 -21.07
C TRP A 265 9.27 -14.27 -22.24
N LEU A 266 9.87 -15.45 -22.39
CA LEU A 266 10.85 -15.70 -23.46
C LEU A 266 10.25 -15.43 -24.85
N GLY A 267 10.91 -14.57 -25.61
CA GLY A 267 10.49 -14.15 -26.95
C GLY A 267 9.55 -12.95 -26.99
N GLU A 268 9.07 -12.47 -25.84
CA GLU A 268 8.21 -11.27 -25.77
C GLU A 268 8.97 -10.00 -26.16
N SER A 269 8.33 -9.10 -26.89
CA SER A 269 8.91 -7.81 -27.30
C SER A 269 7.90 -6.66 -27.38
N GLU A 270 6.63 -6.91 -27.05
CA GLU A 270 5.56 -5.92 -27.06
C GLU A 270 5.51 -5.14 -25.74
N GLY A 271 4.76 -4.03 -25.76
CA GLY A 271 4.52 -3.18 -24.59
C GLY A 271 5.56 -2.06 -24.41
N PRO A 272 5.50 -1.34 -23.27
CA PRO A 272 6.39 -0.22 -22.98
C PRO A 272 7.80 -0.65 -22.50
N TRP A 273 8.17 -1.92 -22.67
CA TRP A 273 9.33 -2.54 -22.03
C TRP A 273 10.60 -2.49 -22.91
N ASP A 274 11.77 -2.51 -22.27
CA ASP A 274 13.04 -2.44 -23.00
C ASP A 274 13.45 -3.79 -23.60
N GLY A 275 13.16 -3.92 -24.90
CA GLY A 275 13.72 -4.96 -25.76
C GLY A 275 13.02 -6.32 -25.68
N THR A 276 13.55 -7.25 -26.49
CA THR A 276 13.06 -8.64 -26.52
C THR A 276 13.55 -9.40 -25.29
N CYS A 277 12.64 -10.07 -24.60
CA CYS A 277 12.96 -10.90 -23.46
C CYS A 277 13.59 -12.23 -23.91
N SER A 278 14.77 -12.53 -23.38
CA SER A 278 15.59 -13.71 -23.66
C SER A 278 16.55 -13.95 -22.48
N THR A 279 17.65 -14.66 -22.68
CA THR A 279 18.71 -14.81 -21.66
C THR A 279 20.01 -14.21 -22.19
N TYR A 280 20.28 -12.96 -21.83
CA TYR A 280 21.50 -12.25 -22.21
C TYR A 280 22.55 -12.47 -21.12
N GLU A 281 23.71 -13.03 -21.49
CA GLU A 281 24.78 -13.28 -20.52
C GLU A 281 25.35 -11.95 -20.01
N GLY A 282 25.66 -11.91 -18.71
CA GLY A 282 26.17 -10.75 -17.99
C GLY A 282 25.09 -10.12 -17.11
N CYS A 283 25.25 -10.19 -15.79
CA CYS A 283 24.33 -9.68 -14.77
C CYS A 283 25.01 -9.72 -13.40
N MET A 284 24.47 -9.05 -12.38
CA MET A 284 24.99 -9.07 -11.00
C MET A 284 26.52 -8.94 -10.94
N TYR A 285 27.06 -7.95 -11.65
CA TYR A 285 28.48 -7.61 -11.69
C TYR A 285 29.38 -8.64 -12.41
N ALA A 286 28.87 -9.79 -12.84
CA ALA A 286 29.63 -10.85 -13.51
C ALA A 286 29.31 -10.94 -15.01
N ASP A 287 30.35 -11.09 -15.84
CA ASP A 287 30.26 -11.16 -17.31
C ASP A 287 29.71 -12.52 -17.78
N TYR A 288 30.07 -13.61 -17.10
CA TYR A 288 29.71 -14.98 -17.48
C TYR A 288 28.93 -15.73 -16.40
N GLY A 289 28.19 -16.76 -16.82
CA GLY A 289 27.53 -17.72 -15.91
C GLY A 289 26.26 -17.22 -15.22
N ILE A 290 25.77 -16.04 -15.61
CA ILE A 290 24.51 -15.46 -15.14
C ILE A 290 23.89 -14.61 -16.25
N TYR A 291 22.57 -14.56 -16.29
CA TYR A 291 21.78 -13.97 -17.34
C TYR A 291 20.83 -12.90 -16.81
N ARG A 292 20.58 -11.91 -17.67
CA ARG A 292 19.53 -10.89 -17.53
C ARG A 292 18.47 -11.07 -18.64
N PRO A 293 17.24 -10.57 -18.46
CA PRO A 293 16.13 -10.86 -19.36
C PRO A 293 16.18 -10.08 -20.66
N SER A 294 16.77 -8.89 -20.70
CA SER A 294 16.83 -8.06 -21.91
C SER A 294 18.24 -7.56 -22.20
N ASN A 295 18.47 -7.09 -23.43
CA ASN A 295 19.77 -6.53 -23.77
C ASN A 295 20.10 -5.30 -22.90
N ASN A 296 19.09 -4.52 -22.53
CA ASN A 296 19.21 -3.37 -21.65
C ASN A 296 17.90 -3.09 -20.89
N SER A 297 17.98 -2.36 -19.79
CA SER A 297 16.86 -1.98 -18.93
C SER A 297 17.29 -0.88 -17.97
N MET A 298 16.35 -0.29 -17.23
CA MET A 298 16.64 0.63 -16.11
C MET A 298 17.60 0.01 -15.06
N MET A 299 17.60 -1.31 -14.87
CA MET A 299 18.51 -2.00 -13.94
C MET A 299 19.92 -2.21 -14.52
N ARG A 300 20.15 -1.83 -15.79
CA ARG A 300 21.46 -1.92 -16.45
C ARG A 300 22.01 -0.56 -16.85
N ALA A 301 21.16 0.33 -17.38
CA ALA A 301 21.54 1.66 -17.81
C ALA A 301 20.37 2.63 -17.67
N LEU A 302 20.68 3.83 -17.17
CA LEU A 302 19.73 4.92 -16.94
C LEU A 302 19.08 5.44 -18.23
N ASN A 303 17.97 6.17 -18.09
CA ASN A 303 17.15 6.73 -19.18
C ASN A 303 16.61 5.63 -20.12
N ARG A 304 16.10 4.55 -19.52
CA ARG A 304 15.55 3.38 -20.22
C ARG A 304 14.35 2.82 -19.47
N PRO A 305 13.35 2.23 -20.15
CA PRO A 305 12.30 1.48 -19.49
C PRO A 305 12.82 0.27 -18.71
N PHE A 306 11.99 -0.27 -17.82
CA PHE A 306 12.20 -1.61 -17.28
C PHE A 306 11.97 -2.69 -18.36
N ASN A 307 12.52 -3.88 -18.13
CA ASN A 307 12.14 -5.07 -18.90
C ASN A 307 10.91 -5.75 -18.28
N GLN A 308 10.32 -6.69 -19.02
CA GLN A 308 9.08 -7.38 -18.66
C GLN A 308 9.19 -8.05 -17.28
N PRO A 309 10.24 -8.85 -16.97
CA PRO A 309 10.33 -9.49 -15.66
C PRO A 309 10.53 -8.52 -14.50
N SER A 310 11.18 -7.38 -14.76
CA SER A 310 11.33 -6.32 -13.75
C SER A 310 10.00 -5.63 -13.46
N ALA A 311 9.22 -5.32 -14.51
CA ALA A 311 7.89 -4.74 -14.37
C ALA A 311 6.92 -5.69 -13.66
N GLU A 312 6.94 -6.98 -14.01
CA GLU A 312 6.19 -8.02 -13.30
C GLU A 312 6.55 -8.06 -11.81
N SER A 313 7.84 -7.98 -11.48
CA SER A 313 8.31 -7.94 -10.08
C SER A 313 7.74 -6.74 -9.33
N PHE A 314 7.77 -5.56 -9.93
CA PHE A 314 7.16 -4.36 -9.33
C PHE A 314 5.70 -4.59 -8.98
N ILE A 315 4.90 -5.11 -9.92
CA ILE A 315 3.46 -5.28 -9.72
C ILE A 315 3.19 -6.27 -8.60
N ILE A 316 3.87 -7.42 -8.61
CA ILE A 316 3.71 -8.44 -7.57
C ILE A 316 4.10 -7.89 -6.19
N GLU A 317 5.23 -7.18 -6.08
CA GLU A 317 5.68 -6.64 -4.79
C GLU A 317 4.78 -5.49 -4.30
N MET A 318 4.16 -4.72 -5.20
CA MET A 318 3.15 -3.73 -4.80
C MET A 318 1.93 -4.40 -4.14
N TYR A 319 1.46 -5.53 -4.70
CA TYR A 319 0.35 -6.30 -4.10
C TYR A 319 0.75 -7.13 -2.86
N ASN A 320 2.04 -7.27 -2.56
CA ASN A 320 2.45 -7.80 -1.24
C ASN A 320 2.17 -6.79 -0.11
N ILE A 321 1.95 -5.51 -0.44
CA ILE A 321 1.67 -4.43 0.51
C ILE A 321 0.19 -4.01 0.43
N VAL A 322 -0.40 -4.06 -0.76
CA VAL A 322 -1.76 -3.56 -1.03
C VAL A 322 -2.72 -4.69 -1.39
N GLU A 323 -3.90 -4.68 -0.80
CA GLU A 323 -5.00 -5.59 -1.10
C GLU A 323 -5.86 -5.09 -2.28
N PRO A 324 -6.31 -5.99 -3.19
CA PRO A 324 -7.18 -5.63 -4.33
C PRO A 324 -8.48 -4.87 -4.01
N LEU A 325 -9.03 -4.98 -2.80
CA LEU A 325 -10.24 -4.29 -2.34
C LEU A 325 -9.91 -3.17 -1.36
N ASP A 326 -10.52 -1.99 -1.56
CA ASP A 326 -10.52 -0.90 -0.58
C ASP A 326 -11.58 -1.08 0.51
N ASP A 327 -12.70 -1.73 0.19
CA ASP A 327 -13.76 -2.03 1.15
C ASP A 327 -14.63 -3.20 0.67
N HIS A 328 -15.29 -3.88 1.58
CA HIS A 328 -16.28 -4.91 1.28
C HIS A 328 -17.21 -5.14 2.46
N THR A 329 -18.38 -5.75 2.19
CA THR A 329 -19.24 -6.23 3.28
C THR A 329 -18.45 -7.17 4.19
N PRO A 330 -18.45 -6.98 5.53
CA PRO A 330 -17.67 -7.82 6.44
C PRO A 330 -17.97 -9.30 6.25
N ALA A 331 -16.94 -10.14 6.22
CA ALA A 331 -17.10 -11.59 6.13
C ALA A 331 -17.88 -12.11 7.34
N GLY A 332 -18.82 -13.02 7.13
CA GLY A 332 -19.66 -13.53 8.20
C GLY A 332 -20.98 -14.13 7.73
N LEU A 333 -21.91 -14.24 8.68
CA LEU A 333 -23.29 -14.66 8.43
C LEU A 333 -24.09 -13.47 7.91
N LEU A 334 -24.78 -13.66 6.79
CA LEU A 334 -25.68 -12.71 6.17
C LEU A 334 -27.10 -13.26 6.14
N ASP A 335 -28.06 -12.37 6.19
CA ASP A 335 -29.47 -12.68 5.95
C ASP A 335 -29.78 -12.63 4.45
N GLY A 336 -30.68 -13.50 3.99
CA GLY A 336 -31.10 -13.60 2.59
C GLY A 336 -31.67 -12.31 1.97
N SER A 337 -32.07 -11.33 2.80
CA SER A 337 -32.57 -10.03 2.36
C SER A 337 -31.48 -8.96 2.18
N GLU A 338 -30.24 -9.25 2.56
CA GLU A 338 -29.15 -8.26 2.52
C GLU A 338 -28.60 -8.03 1.11
N THR A 339 -27.99 -6.86 0.93
CA THR A 339 -27.18 -6.52 -0.24
C THR A 339 -25.72 -6.55 0.16
N VAL A 340 -24.93 -7.37 -0.54
CA VAL A 340 -23.47 -7.41 -0.38
C VAL A 340 -22.80 -6.51 -1.40
N PHE A 341 -21.64 -5.98 -1.04
CA PHE A 341 -20.83 -5.16 -1.91
C PHE A 341 -19.33 -5.43 -1.74
N VAL A 342 -18.60 -5.10 -2.79
CA VAL A 342 -17.14 -4.97 -2.83
C VAL A 342 -16.78 -3.65 -3.50
N THR A 343 -15.69 -3.03 -3.03
CA THR A 343 -15.11 -1.82 -3.61
C THR A 343 -13.68 -2.14 -4.00
N PRO A 344 -13.42 -2.57 -5.26
CA PRO A 344 -12.06 -2.74 -5.75
C PRO A 344 -11.28 -1.43 -5.75
N ILE A 345 -9.97 -1.52 -5.65
CA ILE A 345 -9.09 -0.37 -5.92
C ILE A 345 -9.34 0.15 -7.34
N GLU A 346 -9.39 1.46 -7.48
CA GLU A 346 -9.50 2.14 -8.78
C GLU A 346 -8.11 2.26 -9.43
N LEU A 347 -7.82 1.39 -10.40
CA LEU A 347 -6.66 1.47 -11.28
C LEU A 347 -7.03 2.11 -12.62
N ASN A 348 -6.02 2.36 -13.46
CA ASN A 348 -6.24 2.84 -14.84
C ASN A 348 -6.77 1.76 -15.79
N HIS A 349 -7.00 0.54 -15.28
CA HIS A 349 -7.70 -0.55 -15.93
C HIS A 349 -8.71 -1.18 -14.94
N PRO A 350 -9.76 -1.85 -15.42
CA PRO A 350 -10.74 -2.50 -14.54
C PRO A 350 -10.13 -3.73 -13.83
N MET A 351 -10.55 -3.94 -12.59
CA MET A 351 -10.36 -5.19 -11.86
C MET A 351 -11.35 -6.24 -12.36
N GLN A 352 -10.96 -7.51 -12.37
CA GLN A 352 -11.86 -8.63 -12.67
C GLN A 352 -12.59 -9.04 -11.39
N ILE A 353 -13.92 -9.14 -11.46
CA ILE A 353 -14.80 -9.47 -10.32
C ILE A 353 -15.69 -10.63 -10.73
N GLU A 354 -15.60 -11.74 -9.99
CA GLU A 354 -16.34 -12.97 -10.27
C GLU A 354 -17.04 -13.44 -9.00
N TRP A 355 -18.35 -13.70 -9.11
CA TRP A 355 -19.19 -14.13 -7.99
C TRP A 355 -19.50 -15.62 -8.08
N PHE A 356 -19.53 -16.30 -6.93
CA PHE A 356 -19.77 -17.74 -6.82
C PHE A 356 -20.78 -18.03 -5.71
N LEU A 357 -21.69 -18.96 -5.95
CA LEU A 357 -22.61 -19.51 -4.95
C LEU A 357 -22.40 -21.03 -4.86
N ASP A 358 -22.04 -21.52 -3.68
CA ASP A 358 -21.69 -22.93 -3.42
C ASP A 358 -20.64 -23.51 -4.39
N GLY A 359 -19.75 -22.63 -4.90
CA GLY A 359 -18.69 -22.97 -5.84
C GLY A 359 -19.08 -22.87 -7.32
N GLU A 360 -20.33 -22.57 -7.64
CA GLU A 360 -20.79 -22.32 -9.02
C GLU A 360 -20.77 -20.82 -9.34
N GLN A 361 -20.19 -20.44 -10.49
CA GLN A 361 -20.10 -19.03 -10.89
C GLN A 361 -21.47 -18.46 -11.26
N LEU A 362 -21.75 -17.24 -10.81
CA LEU A 362 -22.96 -16.48 -11.13
C LEU A 362 -22.73 -15.62 -12.38
N ASP A 363 -23.76 -15.48 -13.23
CA ASP A 363 -23.74 -14.67 -14.47
C ASP A 363 -23.97 -13.17 -14.17
N ILE A 364 -23.08 -12.59 -13.36
CA ILE A 364 -23.10 -11.18 -12.93
C ILE A 364 -21.68 -10.57 -12.89
N ASP A 365 -20.81 -11.01 -13.82
CA ASP A 365 -19.41 -10.62 -13.86
C ASP A 365 -19.22 -9.09 -13.86
N GLY A 366 -18.25 -8.62 -13.07
CA GLY A 366 -17.96 -7.19 -12.91
C GLY A 366 -18.91 -6.43 -11.98
N ALA A 367 -19.95 -7.08 -11.42
CA ALA A 367 -20.84 -6.43 -10.46
C ALA A 367 -20.11 -6.14 -9.14
N THR A 368 -20.18 -4.90 -8.65
CA THR A 368 -19.62 -4.49 -7.35
C THR A 368 -20.61 -4.65 -6.19
N SER A 369 -21.87 -5.01 -6.48
CA SER A 369 -22.89 -5.28 -5.48
C SER A 369 -23.87 -6.35 -5.94
N LEU A 370 -24.39 -7.14 -5.00
CA LEU A 370 -25.36 -8.19 -5.24
C LEU A 370 -26.47 -8.15 -4.19
N GLU A 371 -27.71 -7.97 -4.64
CA GLU A 371 -28.91 -8.15 -3.81
C GLU A 371 -29.22 -9.65 -3.69
N ILE A 372 -29.00 -10.24 -2.52
CA ILE A 372 -29.08 -11.70 -2.31
C ILE A 372 -30.47 -12.25 -2.68
N SER A 373 -31.52 -11.48 -2.38
CA SER A 373 -32.91 -11.85 -2.69
C SER A 373 -33.16 -12.10 -4.19
N THR A 374 -32.34 -11.53 -5.08
CA THR A 374 -32.47 -11.74 -6.54
C THR A 374 -32.04 -13.13 -7.00
N LEU A 375 -31.30 -13.87 -6.16
CA LEU A 375 -30.83 -15.22 -6.45
C LEU A 375 -31.94 -16.28 -6.37
N GLY A 376 -33.08 -15.97 -5.73
CA GLY A 376 -34.22 -16.89 -5.64
C GLY A 376 -33.91 -18.19 -4.90
N LEU A 377 -33.11 -18.11 -3.83
CA LEU A 377 -32.67 -19.26 -3.04
C LEU A 377 -33.80 -19.78 -2.14
N SER A 378 -33.88 -21.09 -1.97
CA SER A 378 -34.76 -21.72 -0.98
C SER A 378 -34.21 -21.58 0.43
N ALA A 379 -35.01 -21.89 1.45
CA ALA A 379 -34.52 -21.96 2.83
C ALA A 379 -33.30 -22.88 2.96
N GLY A 380 -32.27 -22.42 3.68
CA GLY A 380 -31.00 -23.12 3.76
C GLY A 380 -29.81 -22.21 4.10
N LEU A 381 -28.63 -22.83 4.13
CA LEU A 381 -27.36 -22.12 4.33
C LEU A 381 -26.53 -22.26 3.06
N TYR A 382 -26.10 -21.14 2.49
CA TYR A 382 -25.35 -21.06 1.25
C TYR A 382 -23.99 -20.41 1.47
N ASN A 383 -23.01 -20.75 0.66
CA ASN A 383 -21.70 -20.13 0.64
C ASN A 383 -21.59 -19.16 -0.54
N LEU A 384 -21.72 -17.86 -0.26
CA LEU A 384 -21.52 -16.81 -1.25
C LEU A 384 -20.06 -16.35 -1.22
N GLN A 385 -19.44 -16.26 -2.38
CA GLN A 385 -18.04 -15.88 -2.52
C GLN A 385 -17.88 -14.90 -3.67
N VAL A 386 -16.90 -13.99 -3.54
CA VAL A 386 -16.44 -13.14 -4.63
C VAL A 386 -14.93 -13.19 -4.73
N HIS A 387 -14.44 -13.23 -5.96
CA HIS A 387 -13.02 -13.11 -6.30
C HIS A 387 -12.81 -11.77 -6.99
N VAL A 388 -11.86 -10.97 -6.48
CA VAL A 388 -11.41 -9.74 -7.13
C VAL A 388 -9.92 -9.85 -7.41
N VAL A 389 -9.55 -9.71 -8.68
CA VAL A 389 -8.17 -9.91 -9.15
C VAL A 389 -7.78 -8.83 -10.14
N ASP A 390 -6.51 -8.43 -10.11
CA ASP A 390 -5.91 -7.63 -11.17
C ASP A 390 -5.59 -8.52 -12.38
N PRO A 391 -6.28 -8.33 -13.52
CA PRO A 391 -6.12 -9.18 -14.70
C PRO A 391 -4.97 -8.72 -15.61
N THR A 392 -4.10 -7.81 -15.15
CA THR A 392 -3.02 -7.25 -15.97
C THR A 392 -2.20 -8.33 -16.68
N GLU A 393 -1.98 -8.15 -17.98
CA GLU A 393 -1.11 -9.02 -18.79
C GLU A 393 0.38 -8.77 -18.50
N TRP A 394 0.70 -7.76 -17.69
CA TRP A 394 2.07 -7.44 -17.25
C TRP A 394 2.58 -8.37 -16.15
N VAL A 395 1.73 -9.26 -15.67
CA VAL A 395 2.10 -10.40 -14.84
C VAL A 395 1.74 -11.67 -15.62
N ARG A 396 2.64 -12.65 -15.66
CA ARG A 396 2.47 -13.99 -16.25
C ARG A 396 2.77 -15.10 -15.24
N ASP A 397 3.15 -14.72 -14.03
CA ASP A 397 3.23 -15.61 -12.88
C ASP A 397 1.84 -15.80 -12.28
N GLU A 398 1.08 -16.76 -12.83
CA GLU A 398 -0.29 -17.03 -12.36
C GLU A 398 -0.34 -17.55 -10.92
N THR A 399 0.75 -18.14 -10.42
CA THR A 399 0.83 -18.51 -8.99
C THR A 399 0.89 -17.26 -8.12
N ALA A 400 1.69 -16.27 -8.48
CA ALA A 400 1.70 -14.97 -7.80
C ALA A 400 0.36 -14.24 -7.95
N ARG A 401 -0.25 -14.24 -9.13
CA ARG A 401 -1.56 -13.61 -9.32
C ARG A 401 -2.62 -14.22 -8.41
N ASP A 402 -2.69 -15.54 -8.35
CA ASP A 402 -3.69 -16.25 -7.55
C ASP A 402 -3.50 -16.10 -6.04
N SER A 403 -2.27 -15.92 -5.58
CA SER A 403 -1.93 -15.91 -4.15
C SER A 403 -1.71 -14.53 -3.55
N ILE A 404 -1.37 -13.54 -4.36
CA ILE A 404 -0.98 -12.18 -3.93
C ILE A 404 -1.92 -11.14 -4.52
N MET A 405 -2.24 -11.24 -5.81
CA MET A 405 -3.00 -10.20 -6.54
C MET A 405 -4.50 -10.48 -6.60
N LYS A 406 -4.97 -11.50 -5.90
CA LYS A 406 -6.38 -11.90 -5.83
C LYS A 406 -6.86 -11.88 -4.39
N GLN A 407 -7.95 -11.16 -4.15
CA GLN A 407 -8.66 -11.17 -2.88
C GLN A 407 -9.94 -11.96 -2.99
N THR A 408 -10.22 -12.76 -1.96
CA THR A 408 -11.44 -13.56 -1.88
C THR A 408 -12.19 -13.20 -0.62
N VAL A 409 -13.46 -12.82 -0.76
CA VAL A 409 -14.36 -12.60 0.36
C VAL A 409 -15.43 -13.67 0.35
N ILE A 410 -15.75 -14.20 1.53
CA ILE A 410 -16.68 -15.32 1.70
C ILE A 410 -17.71 -14.95 2.77
N TRP A 411 -18.98 -15.22 2.47
CA TRP A 411 -20.11 -15.04 3.35
C TRP A 411 -20.94 -16.31 3.43
N ALA A 412 -21.41 -16.63 4.64
CA ALA A 412 -22.44 -17.63 4.84
C ALA A 412 -23.79 -16.94 4.75
N VAL A 413 -24.64 -17.30 3.79
CA VAL A 413 -25.96 -16.70 3.60
C VAL A 413 -27.00 -17.63 4.19
N GLN A 414 -27.70 -17.17 5.22
CA GLN A 414 -28.83 -17.87 5.81
C GLN A 414 -30.12 -17.39 5.12
N MET A 415 -30.77 -18.32 4.42
CA MET A 415 -32.12 -18.18 3.93
C MET A 415 -33.04 -18.81 4.98
N ASP A 416 -33.74 -17.99 5.73
CA ASP A 416 -34.72 -18.50 6.69
C ASP A 416 -35.92 -19.11 5.96
N GLU A 417 -36.46 -20.18 6.55
CA GLU A 417 -37.72 -20.74 6.10
C GLU A 417 -38.80 -19.69 6.35
N ILE A 418 -39.49 -19.29 5.29
CA ILE A 418 -40.60 -18.36 5.39
C ILE A 418 -41.72 -19.12 6.07
N VAL A 419 -41.77 -19.04 7.41
CA VAL A 419 -42.83 -19.65 8.21
C VAL A 419 -44.09 -18.84 7.98
N CYS A 420 -44.88 -19.31 7.02
CA CYS A 420 -46.19 -18.78 6.75
C CYS A 420 -47.15 -19.32 7.82
N VAL A 421 -47.26 -18.61 8.94
CA VAL A 421 -48.03 -19.07 10.12
C VAL A 421 -49.46 -19.46 9.76
N GLY A 422 -50.03 -18.89 8.69
CA GLY A 422 -51.37 -19.21 8.21
C GLY A 422 -51.48 -20.31 7.15
N ASP A 423 -50.38 -20.84 6.60
CA ASP A 423 -50.38 -21.94 5.62
C ASP A 423 -50.25 -23.26 6.36
N ILE A 424 -51.40 -23.80 6.75
CA ILE A 424 -51.49 -24.96 7.64
C ILE A 424 -51.29 -26.25 6.82
N ASP A 425 -51.73 -26.27 5.57
CA ASP A 425 -51.60 -27.43 4.68
C ASP A 425 -50.30 -27.45 3.84
N ASN A 426 -49.47 -26.41 3.97
CA ASN A 426 -48.17 -26.20 3.33
C ASN A 426 -48.28 -26.19 1.78
N ASP A 427 -49.35 -25.60 1.26
CA ASP A 427 -49.56 -25.45 -0.20
C ASP A 427 -48.87 -24.21 -0.80
N GLY A 428 -48.25 -23.39 0.05
CA GLY A 428 -47.55 -22.16 -0.31
C GLY A 428 -48.45 -20.92 -0.33
N SER A 429 -49.69 -21.02 0.14
CA SER A 429 -50.63 -19.90 0.22
C SER A 429 -51.53 -19.99 1.46
N VAL A 430 -51.84 -18.84 2.07
CA VAL A 430 -52.88 -18.74 3.10
C VAL A 430 -54.21 -18.46 2.42
N GLY A 431 -55.07 -19.48 2.36
CA GLY A 431 -56.29 -19.46 1.58
C GLY A 431 -57.49 -20.10 2.26
N ILE A 432 -58.43 -20.52 1.41
CA ILE A 432 -59.68 -21.14 1.88
C ILE A 432 -59.42 -22.49 2.53
N ALA A 433 -58.40 -23.23 2.09
CA ALA A 433 -58.06 -24.54 2.66
C ALA A 433 -57.65 -24.40 4.13
N ASP A 434 -56.75 -23.46 4.43
CA ASP A 434 -56.29 -23.14 5.78
C ASP A 434 -57.42 -22.59 6.66
N LEU A 435 -58.24 -21.71 6.09
CA LEU A 435 -59.43 -21.20 6.77
C LEU A 435 -60.36 -22.33 7.24
N LEU A 436 -60.58 -23.33 6.39
CA LEU A 436 -61.43 -24.46 6.73
C LEU A 436 -60.80 -25.33 7.83
N GLU A 437 -59.48 -25.37 7.92
CA GLU A 437 -58.77 -26.08 8.98
C GLU A 437 -58.89 -25.36 10.33
N VAL A 438 -58.76 -24.03 10.36
CA VAL A 438 -59.03 -23.21 11.57
C VAL A 438 -60.49 -23.36 12.03
N ILE A 439 -61.44 -23.28 11.11
CA ILE A 439 -62.86 -23.47 11.44
C ILE A 439 -63.14 -24.91 11.89
N GLY A 440 -62.44 -25.90 11.31
CA GLY A 440 -62.57 -27.31 11.67
C GLY A 440 -62.11 -27.64 13.08
N SER A 441 -61.13 -26.90 13.59
CA SER A 441 -60.54 -27.08 14.92
C SER A 441 -61.12 -26.15 16.01
N TRP A 442 -62.22 -25.45 15.72
CA TRP A 442 -62.79 -24.43 16.61
C TRP A 442 -63.11 -24.93 18.01
N GLY A 443 -62.56 -24.26 19.03
CA GLY A 443 -62.73 -24.62 20.45
C GLY A 443 -61.42 -25.06 21.12
N PRO A 444 -61.50 -25.72 22.30
CA PRO A 444 -60.32 -26.13 23.07
C PRO A 444 -59.44 -27.09 22.27
N CYS A 445 -58.15 -26.76 22.17
CA CYS A 445 -57.22 -27.46 21.32
C CYS A 445 -55.80 -27.37 21.90
N ASP A 446 -55.40 -28.37 22.70
CA ASP A 446 -54.07 -28.38 23.30
C ASP A 446 -53.01 -28.80 22.26
N GLY A 447 -52.27 -27.82 21.73
CA GLY A 447 -51.11 -28.03 20.88
C GLY A 447 -51.40 -28.35 19.41
N CYS A 448 -52.54 -27.89 18.87
CA CYS A 448 -52.77 -27.97 17.42
C CYS A 448 -52.15 -26.80 16.67
N SER A 449 -51.85 -27.01 15.39
CA SER A 449 -51.26 -26.02 14.48
C SER A 449 -52.16 -24.81 14.21
N THR A 450 -53.46 -24.88 14.51
CA THR A 450 -54.45 -23.82 14.28
C THR A 450 -54.66 -22.87 15.46
N ASP A 451 -54.00 -23.11 16.61
CA ASP A 451 -53.94 -22.19 17.75
C ASP A 451 -52.68 -21.31 17.63
N PHE A 452 -52.79 -20.22 16.88
CA PHE A 452 -51.66 -19.38 16.52
C PHE A 452 -51.16 -18.50 17.67
N ASN A 453 -52.03 -18.21 18.65
CA ASN A 453 -51.65 -17.39 19.81
C ASN A 453 -51.20 -18.25 21.03
N GLY A 454 -51.39 -19.57 20.96
CA GLY A 454 -50.97 -20.54 21.98
C GLY A 454 -51.77 -20.46 23.29
N ASP A 455 -53.00 -19.97 23.25
CA ASP A 455 -53.86 -19.84 24.43
C ASP A 455 -54.63 -21.13 24.80
N GLY A 456 -54.46 -22.19 23.99
CA GLY A 456 -55.07 -23.50 24.15
C GLY A 456 -56.49 -23.59 23.58
N THR A 457 -56.96 -22.57 22.85
CA THR A 457 -58.31 -22.51 22.27
C THR A 457 -58.31 -21.84 20.90
N VAL A 458 -58.63 -22.59 19.84
CA VAL A 458 -58.86 -22.01 18.51
C VAL A 458 -60.14 -21.18 18.52
N ASN A 459 -59.99 -19.87 18.34
CA ASN A 459 -61.09 -18.91 18.41
C ASN A 459 -60.97 -17.77 17.39
N VAL A 460 -61.74 -16.70 17.58
CA VAL A 460 -61.76 -15.55 16.66
C VAL A 460 -60.39 -14.90 16.55
N THR A 461 -59.56 -14.96 17.59
CA THR A 461 -58.22 -14.38 17.59
C THR A 461 -57.33 -15.11 16.58
N ASP A 462 -57.37 -16.43 16.53
CA ASP A 462 -56.60 -17.24 15.56
C ASP A 462 -57.12 -17.04 14.14
N LEU A 463 -58.44 -16.96 13.98
CA LEU A 463 -59.04 -16.64 12.69
C LEU A 463 -58.58 -15.28 12.15
N LEU A 464 -58.45 -14.29 13.01
CA LEU A 464 -57.95 -12.96 12.60
C LEU A 464 -56.47 -13.02 12.23
N SER A 465 -55.65 -13.77 12.96
CA SER A 465 -54.24 -14.01 12.60
C SER A 465 -54.09 -14.67 11.22
N LEU A 466 -54.96 -15.64 10.89
CA LEU A 466 -54.99 -16.26 9.56
C LEU A 466 -55.36 -15.23 8.47
N VAL A 467 -56.42 -14.45 8.70
CA VAL A 467 -56.89 -13.46 7.72
C VAL A 467 -55.87 -12.33 7.51
N ASP A 468 -55.13 -11.96 8.54
CA ASP A 468 -54.03 -10.99 8.43
C ASP A 468 -52.86 -11.52 7.58
N ALA A 469 -52.72 -12.84 7.46
CA ALA A 469 -51.72 -13.52 6.63
C ALA A 469 -52.25 -13.94 5.24
N TRP A 470 -53.48 -13.58 4.87
CA TRP A 470 -54.15 -14.09 3.66
C TRP A 470 -53.44 -13.72 2.35
N GLY A 471 -53.17 -14.71 1.50
CA GLY A 471 -52.49 -14.55 0.22
C GLY A 471 -51.36 -15.55 0.00
N ASP A 472 -50.61 -15.40 -1.09
CA ASP A 472 -49.44 -16.23 -1.34
C ASP A 472 -48.38 -15.98 -0.26
N CYS A 473 -47.75 -17.06 0.22
CA CYS A 473 -46.65 -16.93 1.17
C CYS A 473 -45.44 -16.27 0.47
N PRO A 474 -44.71 -15.37 1.15
CA PRO A 474 -43.59 -14.64 0.56
C PRO A 474 -42.47 -15.51 -0.02
#